data_AF-A0A4S2AGG1-F1
#
_entry.id   AF-A0A4S2AGG1-F1
#
_cell.length_a   1.000
_cell.length_b   1.000
_cell.length_c   1.000
_cell.angle_alpha   90.00
_cell.angle_beta   90.00
_cell.angle_gamma   90.00
#
_symmetry.space_group_name_H-M   'P 1'
#
loop_
_entity.id
_entity.type
_entity.pdbx_description
1 polymer ?
#
loop_
_entity_poly.entity_id
_entity_poly.type
_entity_poly.pdbx_seq_one_letter_code
_entity_poly.pdbx_strand_id
1 'polypeptide(L)'
;MKKKICVIITIIILAILAFGGFFLWQSQFSLSIGESKIDKEEFLDAAAGKMYEVTEYFSGKSGGAMDAGFWEREIEGEFPYKKLADAALEELKYFHAVYDLAKEKGYVEDASYQGFKARWEAENQYRKEQIAKGGAVYGLSEYTLELYREYEMDTLQKQYCEDLDNEGMVITDADREQYYTEHAVSYQREDDRVLDYVKIPYAGEMDEEQAKGLKDILTAVYKKLDKDTTLAETAGAEKAIVPYLEHAEVTADELNMYSRSIGDVLEYAWNLQAGESTAVLDENGCFYLIECTDRKANEPTPMEEIKDNINKTLREENYDKIVAERAEKAEVEGDMERIYFFMKKNINN
;
A
#
# COMPACT_ATOMS: atom_id res chain seq x y z
N MET A 1 16.58 -28.89 67.89
CA MET A 1 16.57 -29.01 66.40
C MET A 1 15.18 -28.83 65.80
N LYS A 2 14.12 -29.49 66.30
CA LYS A 2 12.74 -29.41 65.75
C LYS A 2 12.15 -27.97 65.64
N LYS A 3 12.36 -27.10 66.64
CA LYS A 3 11.87 -25.70 66.60
C LYS A 3 12.52 -24.84 65.51
N LYS A 4 13.81 -25.03 65.22
CA LYS A 4 14.52 -24.27 64.17
C LYS A 4 14.08 -24.68 62.77
N ILE A 5 13.79 -25.97 62.56
CA ILE A 5 13.27 -26.50 61.29
C ILE A 5 11.86 -25.97 61.00
N CYS A 6 11.00 -25.88 62.02
CA CYS A 6 9.63 -25.38 61.88
C CYS A 6 9.58 -23.88 61.48
N VAL A 7 10.50 -23.07 62.01
CA VAL A 7 10.63 -21.64 61.65
C VAL A 7 11.08 -21.47 60.20
N ILE A 8 12.04 -22.28 59.73
CA ILE A 8 12.53 -22.22 58.34
C ILE A 8 11.42 -22.59 57.35
N ILE A 9 10.65 -23.65 57.62
CA ILE A 9 9.52 -24.06 56.77
C ILE A 9 8.45 -22.95 56.69
N THR A 10 8.17 -22.29 57.81
CA THR A 10 7.20 -21.19 57.85
C THR A 10 7.64 -19.98 57.00
N ILE A 11 8.93 -19.62 57.04
CA ILE A 11 9.49 -18.55 56.22
C ILE A 11 9.43 -18.89 54.74
N ILE A 12 9.73 -20.13 54.35
CA ILE A 12 9.65 -20.59 52.96
C ILE A 12 8.19 -20.53 52.45
N ILE A 13 7.23 -20.99 53.25
CA ILE A 13 5.81 -20.93 52.88
C ILE A 13 5.35 -19.48 52.74
N LEU A 14 5.74 -18.59 53.65
CA LEU A 14 5.43 -17.15 53.54
C LEU A 14 6.09 -16.50 52.33
N ALA A 15 7.32 -16.89 51.98
CA ALA A 15 8.00 -16.41 50.77
C ALA A 15 7.30 -16.91 49.50
N ILE A 16 6.85 -18.17 49.47
CA ILE A 16 6.09 -18.73 48.34
C ILE A 16 4.71 -18.06 48.21
N LEU A 17 4.01 -17.80 49.33
CA LEU A 17 2.72 -17.12 49.32
C LEU A 17 2.87 -15.64 48.94
N ALA A 18 3.91 -14.95 49.42
CA ALA A 18 4.20 -13.58 49.04
C ALA A 18 4.63 -13.49 47.57
N PHE A 19 5.46 -14.42 47.10
CA PHE A 19 5.87 -14.51 45.69
C PHE A 19 4.68 -14.85 44.79
N GLY A 20 3.84 -15.82 45.17
CA GLY A 20 2.61 -16.17 44.46
C GLY A 20 1.59 -15.03 44.44
N GLY A 21 1.42 -14.31 45.56
CA GLY A 21 0.56 -13.13 45.65
C GLY A 21 1.08 -11.95 44.82
N PHE A 22 2.38 -11.68 44.87
CA PHE A 22 3.04 -10.67 44.04
C PHE A 22 2.93 -11.01 42.53
N PHE A 23 3.11 -12.29 42.19
CA PHE A 23 3.01 -12.79 40.82
C PHE A 23 1.57 -12.75 40.28
N LEU A 24 0.57 -13.09 41.11
CA LEU A 24 -0.84 -12.94 40.76
C LEU A 24 -1.25 -11.48 40.59
N TRP A 25 -0.71 -10.58 41.43
CA TRP A 25 -0.96 -9.15 41.34
C TRP A 25 -0.33 -8.49 40.11
N GLN A 26 0.89 -8.87 39.73
CA GLN A 26 1.52 -8.39 38.49
C GLN A 26 0.84 -8.91 37.21
N SER A 27 0.07 -9.99 37.30
CA SER A 27 -0.71 -10.53 36.17
C SER A 27 -2.08 -9.88 35.98
N GLN A 28 -2.44 -8.89 36.82
CA GLN A 28 -3.68 -8.13 36.65
C GLN A 28 -3.53 -7.15 35.48
N PHE A 29 -4.12 -7.51 34.34
CA PHE A 29 -4.27 -6.63 33.19
C PHE A 29 -5.29 -5.53 33.51
N SER A 30 -4.87 -4.28 33.34
CA SER A 30 -5.72 -3.09 33.46
C SER A 30 -5.14 -2.04 32.52
N LEU A 31 -5.92 -1.69 31.50
CA LEU A 31 -5.57 -0.70 30.50
C LEU A 31 -6.86 0.03 30.11
N SER A 32 -6.78 1.35 29.99
CA SER A 32 -7.83 2.19 29.42
C SER A 32 -7.21 3.14 28.40
N ILE A 33 -7.97 3.45 27.35
CA ILE A 33 -7.65 4.48 26.36
C ILE A 33 -8.84 5.44 26.34
N GLY A 34 -8.62 6.69 26.76
CA GLY A 34 -9.70 7.64 27.00
C GLY A 34 -10.72 7.10 28.00
N GLU A 35 -12.00 7.12 27.65
CA GLU A 35 -13.07 6.55 28.49
C GLU A 35 -13.24 5.03 28.31
N SER A 36 -12.55 4.44 27.34
CA SER A 36 -12.69 3.02 26.98
C SER A 36 -11.77 2.15 27.81
N LYS A 37 -12.36 1.19 28.54
CA LYS A 37 -11.61 0.13 29.21
C LYS A 37 -11.30 -0.97 28.22
N ILE A 38 -10.01 -1.31 28.09
CA ILE A 38 -9.55 -2.31 27.14
C ILE A 38 -9.71 -3.71 27.73
N ASP A 39 -10.30 -4.62 26.96
CA ASP A 39 -10.41 -6.02 27.31
C ASP A 39 -9.11 -6.78 27.01
N LYS A 40 -8.87 -7.88 27.72
CA LYS A 40 -7.68 -8.73 27.46
C LYS A 40 -7.67 -9.31 26.05
N GLU A 41 -8.85 -9.71 25.58
CA GLU A 41 -9.06 -10.26 24.23
C GLU A 41 -8.71 -9.21 23.18
N GLU A 42 -9.29 -8.02 23.31
CA GLU A 42 -9.02 -6.87 22.45
C GLU A 42 -7.52 -6.53 22.36
N PHE A 43 -6.82 -6.46 23.49
CA PHE A 43 -5.37 -6.21 23.49
C PHE A 43 -4.57 -7.32 22.81
N LEU A 44 -4.95 -8.58 23.01
CA LEU A 44 -4.27 -9.72 22.36
C LEU A 44 -4.56 -9.78 20.87
N ASP A 45 -5.77 -9.43 20.44
CA ASP A 45 -6.14 -9.37 19.02
C ASP A 45 -5.42 -8.22 18.30
N ALA A 46 -5.28 -7.05 18.95
CA ALA A 46 -4.45 -5.96 18.46
C ALA A 46 -2.97 -6.38 18.34
N ALA A 47 -2.45 -7.09 19.34
CA ALA A 47 -1.08 -7.61 19.31
C ALA A 47 -0.86 -8.64 18.22
N ALA A 48 -1.81 -9.57 18.01
CA ALA A 48 -1.73 -10.56 16.95
C ALA A 48 -1.59 -9.90 15.57
N GLY A 49 -2.37 -8.83 15.31
CA GLY A 49 -2.27 -8.04 14.07
C GLY A 49 -0.92 -7.34 13.86
N LYS A 50 -0.14 -7.10 14.92
CA LYS A 50 1.17 -6.42 14.85
C LYS A 50 2.37 -7.37 14.87
N MET A 51 2.16 -8.68 14.99
CA MET A 51 3.27 -9.65 15.09
C MET A 51 4.17 -9.64 13.86
N TYR A 52 3.60 -9.54 12.65
CA TYR A 52 4.37 -9.51 11.40
C TYR A 52 5.23 -8.25 11.31
N GLU A 53 4.64 -7.07 11.51
CA GLU A 53 5.33 -5.78 11.50
C GLU A 53 6.52 -5.77 12.47
N VAL A 54 6.31 -6.22 13.71
CA VAL A 54 7.37 -6.27 14.72
C VAL A 54 8.46 -7.27 14.35
N THR A 55 8.08 -8.42 13.81
CA THR A 55 9.05 -9.45 13.37
C THR A 55 9.89 -8.93 12.21
N GLU A 56 9.28 -8.23 11.24
CA GLU A 56 9.98 -7.60 10.11
C GLU A 56 10.95 -6.51 10.58
N TYR A 57 10.51 -5.63 11.49
CA TYR A 57 11.35 -4.58 12.09
C TYR A 57 12.63 -5.14 12.70
N PHE A 58 12.56 -6.27 13.43
CA PHE A 58 13.74 -6.90 14.02
C PHE A 58 14.53 -7.76 13.03
N SER A 59 13.91 -8.33 12.00
CA SER A 59 14.60 -9.22 11.04
C SER A 59 15.74 -8.52 10.29
N GLY A 60 15.66 -7.19 10.12
CA GLY A 60 16.75 -6.37 9.56
C GLY A 60 17.92 -6.09 10.50
N LYS A 61 17.82 -6.43 11.79
CA LYS A 61 18.80 -6.11 12.84
C LYS A 61 19.74 -7.26 13.15
N SER A 62 20.94 -6.94 13.66
CA SER A 62 21.90 -7.96 14.07
C SER A 62 21.39 -8.75 15.28
N GLY A 63 21.16 -10.05 15.11
CA GLY A 63 20.59 -10.91 16.16
C GLY A 63 19.06 -11.00 16.13
N GLY A 64 18.40 -10.42 15.13
CA GLY A 64 16.96 -10.46 14.94
C GLY A 64 16.41 -11.71 14.25
N ALA A 65 17.19 -12.80 14.20
CA ALA A 65 16.71 -14.07 13.66
C ALA A 65 15.52 -14.59 14.47
N MET A 66 14.45 -14.97 13.78
CA MET A 66 13.25 -15.54 14.38
C MET A 66 13.52 -16.98 14.83
N ASP A 67 13.62 -17.19 16.14
CA ASP A 67 13.75 -18.48 16.80
C ASP A 67 12.91 -18.51 18.09
N ALA A 68 12.94 -19.61 18.85
CA ALA A 68 12.15 -19.76 20.07
C ALA A 68 12.45 -18.72 21.17
N GLY A 69 13.63 -18.10 21.14
CA GLY A 69 14.04 -17.05 22.08
C GLY A 69 13.82 -15.64 21.55
N PHE A 70 13.33 -15.47 20.32
CA PHE A 70 13.18 -14.19 19.63
C PHE A 70 12.47 -13.15 20.51
N TRP A 71 11.29 -13.48 21.01
CA TRP A 71 10.44 -12.52 21.71
C TRP A 71 11.10 -11.94 22.97
N GLU A 72 11.90 -12.74 23.68
CA GLU A 72 12.49 -12.38 24.99
C GLU A 72 13.95 -11.95 24.93
N ARG A 73 14.63 -12.12 23.79
CA ARG A 73 16.03 -11.72 23.63
C ARG A 73 16.12 -10.22 23.41
N GLU A 74 17.10 -9.61 24.06
CA GLU A 74 17.49 -8.22 23.79
C GLU A 74 18.17 -8.14 22.42
N ILE A 75 17.63 -7.30 21.54
CA ILE A 75 18.16 -7.03 20.19
C ILE A 75 18.41 -5.53 20.12
N GLU A 76 19.68 -5.13 20.08
CA GLU A 76 20.09 -3.73 19.99
C GLU A 76 19.47 -2.82 21.08
N GLY A 77 19.27 -3.35 22.30
CA GLY A 77 18.70 -2.60 23.43
C GLY A 77 17.17 -2.64 23.52
N GLU A 78 16.48 -3.29 22.59
CA GLU A 78 15.03 -3.46 22.59
C GLU A 78 14.63 -4.92 22.83
N PHE A 79 13.41 -5.13 23.35
CA PHE A 79 12.81 -6.46 23.50
C PHE A 79 11.59 -6.57 22.59
N PRO A 80 11.51 -7.57 21.69
CA PRO A 80 10.39 -7.67 20.75
C PRO A 80 9.02 -7.78 21.43
N TYR A 81 8.89 -8.45 22.59
CA TYR A 81 7.60 -8.48 23.32
C TYR A 81 7.16 -7.09 23.83
N LYS A 82 8.10 -6.20 24.18
CA LYS A 82 7.77 -4.83 24.58
C LYS A 82 7.34 -4.01 23.37
N LYS A 83 8.10 -4.12 22.28
CA LYS A 83 7.75 -3.48 21.00
C LYS A 83 6.37 -3.91 20.50
N LEU A 84 6.02 -5.18 20.65
CA LEU A 84 4.69 -5.70 20.29
C LEU A 84 3.58 -5.11 21.17
N ALA A 85 3.82 -4.97 22.48
CA ALA A 85 2.86 -4.33 23.37
C ALA A 85 2.67 -2.84 23.03
N ASP A 86 3.75 -2.13 22.69
CA ASP A 86 3.68 -0.73 22.24
C ASP A 86 2.93 -0.61 20.91
N ALA A 87 3.20 -1.50 19.94
CA ALA A 87 2.50 -1.52 18.66
C ALA A 87 1.01 -1.87 18.81
N ALA A 88 0.67 -2.80 19.71
CA ALA A 88 -0.71 -3.10 20.07
C ALA A 88 -1.41 -1.89 20.69
N LEU A 89 -0.71 -1.12 21.53
CA LEU A 89 -1.26 0.10 22.13
C LEU A 89 -1.58 1.16 21.07
N GLU A 90 -0.69 1.38 20.10
CA GLU A 90 -0.93 2.33 19.00
C GLU A 90 -2.09 1.87 18.08
N GLU A 91 -2.20 0.56 17.81
CA GLU A 91 -3.36 -0.02 17.09
C GLU A 91 -4.67 0.25 17.83
N LEU A 92 -4.70 0.07 19.15
CA LEU A 92 -5.89 0.32 19.96
C LEU A 92 -6.26 1.81 19.98
N LYS A 93 -5.26 2.70 20.08
CA LYS A 93 -5.50 4.15 20.01
C LYS A 93 -6.12 4.55 18.67
N TYR A 94 -5.62 3.98 17.57
CA TYR A 94 -6.19 4.18 16.24
C TYR A 94 -7.61 3.61 16.14
N PHE A 95 -7.83 2.38 16.60
CA PHE A 95 -9.14 1.74 16.63
C PHE A 95 -10.17 2.61 17.35
N HIS A 96 -9.87 3.03 18.58
CA HIS A 96 -10.79 3.87 19.35
C HIS A 96 -10.97 5.25 18.73
N ALA A 97 -9.93 5.86 18.17
CA ALA A 97 -10.07 7.14 17.47
C ALA A 97 -11.09 7.07 16.30
N VAL A 98 -11.07 5.98 15.52
CA VAL A 98 -12.02 5.75 14.42
C VAL A 98 -13.43 5.49 14.94
N TYR A 99 -13.59 4.55 15.88
CA TYR A 99 -14.93 4.14 16.32
C TYR A 99 -15.62 5.15 17.21
N ASP A 100 -14.87 5.87 18.05
CA ASP A 100 -15.43 6.96 18.86
C ASP A 100 -15.88 8.12 17.96
N LEU A 101 -15.09 8.46 16.93
CA LEU A 101 -15.50 9.44 15.91
C LEU A 101 -16.76 8.98 15.17
N ALA A 102 -16.81 7.73 14.73
CA ALA A 102 -17.98 7.16 14.07
C ALA A 102 -19.23 7.22 14.95
N LYS A 103 -19.10 6.97 16.26
CA LYS A 103 -20.21 7.10 17.22
C LYS A 103 -20.63 8.53 17.44
N GLU A 104 -19.70 9.47 17.56
CA GLU A 104 -20.00 10.91 17.64
C GLU A 104 -20.80 11.41 16.43
N LYS A 105 -20.49 10.88 15.23
CA LYS A 105 -21.21 11.17 13.98
C LYS A 105 -22.48 10.36 13.77
N GLY A 106 -22.76 9.40 14.67
CA GLY A 106 -23.95 8.55 14.61
C GLY A 106 -23.90 7.46 13.54
N TYR A 107 -22.71 7.10 13.05
CA TYR A 107 -22.51 6.02 12.07
C TYR A 107 -22.57 4.64 12.72
N VAL A 108 -22.19 4.55 14.00
CA VAL A 108 -22.35 3.37 14.84
C VAL A 108 -23.00 3.73 16.17
N GLU A 109 -23.79 2.82 16.73
CA GLU A 109 -24.40 3.00 18.06
C GLU A 109 -23.40 2.70 19.20
N ASP A 110 -22.55 1.68 19.00
CA ASP A 110 -21.59 1.19 19.98
C ASP A 110 -20.17 1.16 19.37
N ALA A 111 -19.29 2.02 19.88
CA ALA A 111 -17.89 2.14 19.49
C ALA A 111 -16.97 1.13 20.17
N SER A 112 -17.48 0.32 21.11
CA SER A 112 -16.66 -0.65 21.83
C SER A 112 -16.21 -1.80 20.94
N TYR A 113 -15.16 -2.49 21.36
CA TYR A 113 -14.71 -3.72 20.72
C TYR A 113 -15.80 -4.81 20.63
N GLN A 114 -16.66 -4.90 21.65
CA GLN A 114 -17.78 -5.85 21.63
C GLN A 114 -18.86 -5.42 20.62
N GLY A 115 -19.10 -4.10 20.48
CA GLY A 115 -19.95 -3.55 19.42
C GLY A 115 -19.43 -3.88 18.02
N PHE A 116 -18.11 -3.73 17.81
CA PHE A 116 -17.43 -4.14 16.58
C PHE A 116 -17.61 -5.64 16.29
N LYS A 117 -17.32 -6.52 17.26
CA LYS A 117 -17.53 -7.97 17.10
C LYS A 117 -18.99 -8.34 16.80
N ALA A 118 -19.95 -7.66 17.42
CA ALA A 118 -21.36 -7.90 17.16
C ALA A 118 -21.75 -7.55 15.72
N ARG A 119 -21.23 -6.45 15.16
CA ARG A 119 -21.46 -6.08 13.76
C ARG A 119 -20.79 -7.05 12.79
N TRP A 120 -19.56 -7.49 13.11
CA TRP A 120 -18.86 -8.54 12.37
C TRP A 120 -19.68 -9.85 12.29
N GLU A 121 -20.15 -10.34 13.43
CA GLU A 121 -20.96 -11.56 13.51
C GLU A 121 -22.27 -11.40 12.74
N ALA A 122 -22.93 -10.25 12.85
CA ALA A 122 -24.16 -9.95 12.14
C ALA A 122 -23.96 -9.93 10.61
N GLU A 123 -22.87 -9.32 10.12
CA GLU A 123 -22.54 -9.29 8.69
C GLU A 123 -22.27 -10.70 8.15
N ASN A 124 -21.47 -11.49 8.85
CA ASN A 124 -21.19 -12.87 8.45
C ASN A 124 -22.44 -13.76 8.49
N GLN A 125 -23.30 -13.59 9.49
CA GLN A 125 -24.57 -14.29 9.56
C GLN A 125 -25.50 -13.90 8.40
N TYR A 126 -25.59 -12.60 8.08
CA TYR A 126 -26.35 -12.11 6.94
C TYR A 126 -25.85 -12.73 5.62
N ARG A 127 -24.53 -12.73 5.38
CA ARG A 127 -23.92 -13.33 4.18
C ARG A 127 -24.22 -14.81 4.06
N LYS A 128 -24.07 -15.55 5.15
CA LYS A 128 -24.39 -16.98 5.21
C LYS A 128 -25.85 -17.26 4.85
N GLU A 129 -26.78 -16.44 5.33
CA GLU A 129 -28.20 -16.56 4.99
C GLU A 129 -28.50 -16.21 3.53
N GLN A 130 -27.85 -15.20 2.96
CA GLN A 130 -28.01 -14.83 1.55
C GLN A 130 -27.52 -15.96 0.63
N ILE A 131 -26.34 -16.51 0.91
CA ILE A 131 -25.77 -17.64 0.16
C ILE A 131 -26.69 -18.87 0.26
N ALA A 132 -27.21 -19.18 1.45
CA ALA A 132 -28.12 -20.31 1.65
C ALA A 132 -29.44 -20.19 0.86
N LYS A 133 -29.90 -18.95 0.61
CA LYS A 133 -31.09 -18.66 -0.22
C LYS A 133 -30.78 -18.64 -1.72
N GLY A 134 -29.55 -18.91 -2.14
CA GLY A 134 -29.11 -18.84 -3.54
C GLY A 134 -28.91 -17.41 -4.04
N GLY A 135 -28.85 -16.42 -3.13
CA GLY A 135 -28.50 -15.04 -3.46
C GLY A 135 -27.00 -14.88 -3.69
N ALA A 136 -26.63 -13.82 -4.42
CA ALA A 136 -25.24 -13.42 -4.54
C ALA A 136 -24.84 -12.50 -3.38
N VAL A 137 -23.66 -12.72 -2.82
CA VAL A 137 -22.99 -11.76 -1.94
C VAL A 137 -21.79 -11.18 -2.69
N TYR A 138 -21.57 -9.88 -2.57
CA TYR A 138 -20.41 -9.22 -3.17
C TYR A 138 -19.20 -9.40 -2.25
N GLY A 139 -18.04 -9.74 -2.83
CA GLY A 139 -16.81 -9.97 -2.07
C GLY A 139 -16.75 -11.35 -1.40
N LEU A 140 -16.20 -11.41 -0.19
CA LEU A 140 -15.97 -12.66 0.55
C LEU A 140 -17.28 -13.27 1.04
N SER A 141 -17.34 -14.61 1.07
CA SER A 141 -18.48 -15.33 1.64
C SER A 141 -18.59 -15.19 3.16
N GLU A 142 -17.44 -14.99 3.81
CA GLU A 142 -17.28 -14.80 5.25
C GLU A 142 -16.00 -13.98 5.47
N TYR A 143 -16.06 -12.99 6.35
CA TYR A 143 -14.91 -12.20 6.76
C TYR A 143 -14.25 -12.81 7.99
N THR A 144 -12.91 -12.82 8.00
CA THR A 144 -12.17 -12.87 9.27
C THR A 144 -12.37 -11.57 10.03
N LEU A 145 -12.07 -11.56 11.33
CA LEU A 145 -12.21 -10.36 12.15
C LEU A 145 -11.32 -9.20 11.63
N GLU A 146 -10.10 -9.51 11.20
CA GLU A 146 -9.15 -8.57 10.62
C GLU A 146 -9.68 -7.93 9.33
N LEU A 147 -10.10 -8.75 8.36
CA LEU A 147 -10.63 -8.26 7.08
C LEU A 147 -11.93 -7.47 7.28
N TYR A 148 -12.75 -7.84 8.27
CA TYR A 148 -13.93 -7.06 8.61
C TYR A 148 -13.57 -5.71 9.24
N ARG A 149 -12.52 -5.64 10.07
CA ARG A 149 -12.03 -4.37 10.62
C ARG A 149 -11.63 -3.42 9.50
N GLU A 150 -10.83 -3.88 8.55
CA GLU A 150 -10.41 -3.09 7.39
C GLU A 150 -11.62 -2.60 6.58
N TYR A 151 -12.56 -3.51 6.28
CA TYR A 151 -13.78 -3.19 5.55
C TYR A 151 -14.67 -2.17 6.26
N GLU A 152 -14.91 -2.34 7.57
CA GLU A 152 -15.75 -1.44 8.34
C GLU A 152 -15.08 -0.07 8.51
N MET A 153 -13.77 -0.02 8.80
CA MET A 153 -13.06 1.26 8.91
C MET A 153 -13.02 2.04 7.58
N ASP A 154 -12.80 1.37 6.45
CA ASP A 154 -12.90 1.99 5.11
C ASP A 154 -14.32 2.50 4.83
N THR A 155 -15.35 1.76 5.24
CA THR A 155 -16.75 2.18 5.12
C THR A 155 -17.04 3.42 5.97
N LEU A 156 -16.54 3.46 7.21
CA LEU A 156 -16.70 4.60 8.12
C LEU A 156 -15.97 5.84 7.59
N GLN A 157 -14.75 5.69 7.07
CA GLN A 157 -14.03 6.77 6.41
C GLN A 157 -14.81 7.33 5.22
N LYS A 158 -15.31 6.46 4.33
CA LYS A 158 -16.12 6.89 3.17
C LYS A 158 -17.37 7.64 3.60
N GLN A 159 -18.10 7.10 4.56
CA GLN A 159 -19.30 7.75 5.10
C GLN A 159 -18.97 9.12 5.71
N TYR A 160 -17.83 9.24 6.41
CA TYR A 160 -17.36 10.52 6.93
C TYR A 160 -17.04 11.51 5.80
N CYS A 161 -16.32 11.05 4.78
CA CYS A 161 -15.85 11.86 3.66
C CYS A 161 -16.96 12.32 2.72
N GLU A 162 -18.05 11.56 2.61
CA GLU A 162 -19.22 11.90 1.79
C GLU A 162 -20.13 12.95 2.45
N ASP A 163 -20.08 13.07 3.78
CA ASP A 163 -20.88 14.03 4.55
C ASP A 163 -20.15 15.37 4.67
N LEU A 164 -20.61 16.37 3.90
CA LEU A 164 -19.98 17.70 3.86
C LEU A 164 -20.19 18.53 5.13
N ASP A 165 -21.10 18.12 6.03
CA ASP A 165 -21.30 18.77 7.32
C ASP A 165 -20.22 18.33 8.34
N ASN A 166 -19.41 17.32 8.00
CA ASN A 166 -18.28 16.91 8.81
C ASN A 166 -17.10 17.87 8.75
N GLU A 167 -16.34 17.86 9.84
CA GLU A 167 -15.11 18.63 9.96
C GLU A 167 -14.12 18.22 8.87
N GLY A 168 -13.54 19.20 8.17
CA GLY A 168 -12.55 18.95 7.13
C GLY A 168 -13.11 18.49 5.77
N MET A 169 -14.44 18.38 5.59
CA MET A 169 -15.02 17.85 4.34
C MET A 169 -15.38 18.91 3.28
N VAL A 170 -15.44 20.17 3.70
CA VAL A 170 -15.59 21.32 2.80
C VAL A 170 -14.22 21.73 2.25
N ILE A 171 -13.96 21.41 0.98
CA ILE A 171 -12.74 21.77 0.28
C ILE A 171 -12.92 23.11 -0.44
N THR A 172 -12.02 24.06 -0.17
CA THR A 172 -12.03 25.40 -0.79
C THR A 172 -11.27 25.42 -2.12
N ASP A 173 -11.45 26.47 -2.92
CA ASP A 173 -10.68 26.65 -4.14
C ASP A 173 -9.19 26.84 -3.86
N ALA A 174 -8.84 27.50 -2.75
CA ALA A 174 -7.44 27.66 -2.33
C ALA A 174 -6.78 26.31 -1.99
N ASP A 175 -7.51 25.41 -1.33
CA ASP A 175 -7.00 24.06 -1.03
C ASP A 175 -6.72 23.28 -2.31
N ARG A 176 -7.62 23.38 -3.30
CA ARG A 176 -7.44 22.74 -4.62
C ARG A 176 -6.25 23.32 -5.36
N GLU A 177 -6.11 24.64 -5.40
CA GLU A 177 -5.00 25.32 -6.07
C GLU A 177 -3.65 24.94 -5.45
N GLN A 178 -3.59 24.90 -4.11
CA GLN A 178 -2.40 24.46 -3.40
C GLN A 178 -2.06 23.01 -3.74
N TYR A 179 -3.03 22.10 -3.59
CA TYR A 179 -2.82 20.68 -3.88
C TYR A 179 -2.39 20.45 -5.33
N TYR A 180 -3.07 21.10 -6.28
CA TYR A 180 -2.74 21.02 -7.70
C TYR A 180 -1.32 21.49 -7.99
N THR A 181 -0.89 22.58 -7.36
CA THR A 181 0.45 23.15 -7.56
C THR A 181 1.54 22.24 -6.98
N GLU A 182 1.32 21.70 -5.78
CA GLU A 182 2.27 20.78 -5.13
C GLU A 182 2.42 19.46 -5.91
N HIS A 183 1.38 19.06 -6.65
CA HIS A 183 1.33 17.83 -7.43
C HIS A 183 1.38 18.06 -8.95
N ALA A 184 1.78 19.24 -9.43
CA ALA A 184 1.69 19.61 -10.85
C ALA A 184 2.34 18.59 -11.81
N VAL A 185 3.40 17.91 -11.37
CA VAL A 185 4.09 16.87 -12.15
C VAL A 185 3.21 15.64 -12.41
N SER A 186 2.35 15.23 -11.47
CA SER A 186 1.47 14.06 -11.66
C SER A 186 0.30 14.35 -12.61
N TYR A 187 0.02 15.62 -12.87
CA TYR A 187 -1.01 16.07 -13.81
C TYR A 187 -0.45 16.44 -15.18
N GLN A 188 0.86 16.38 -15.36
CA GLN A 188 1.48 16.58 -16.66
C GLN A 188 1.04 15.44 -17.59
N ARG A 189 0.41 15.81 -18.71
CA ARG A 189 0.08 14.85 -19.77
C ARG A 189 1.36 14.48 -20.52
N GLU A 190 1.44 13.21 -20.91
CA GLU A 190 2.52 12.73 -21.77
C GLU A 190 2.55 13.49 -23.09
N ASP A 191 3.73 13.68 -23.68
CA ASP A 191 3.86 14.37 -24.97
C ASP A 191 3.23 13.55 -26.09
N ASP A 192 2.58 14.23 -27.04
CA ASP A 192 2.22 13.61 -28.31
C ASP A 192 3.48 13.38 -29.13
N ARG A 193 3.58 12.23 -29.80
CA ARG A 193 4.73 11.84 -30.63
C ARG A 193 4.26 11.27 -31.94
N VAL A 194 4.89 11.68 -33.03
CA VAL A 194 4.71 11.07 -34.34
C VAL A 194 5.96 10.25 -34.64
N LEU A 195 5.76 8.96 -34.88
CA LEU A 195 6.83 8.00 -35.07
C LEU A 195 6.72 7.36 -36.45
N ASP A 196 7.83 7.37 -37.18
CA ASP A 196 8.06 6.42 -38.26
C ASP A 196 9.01 5.36 -37.74
N TYR A 197 8.73 4.08 -38.00
CA TYR A 197 9.59 3.02 -37.52
C TYR A 197 9.62 1.82 -38.45
N VAL A 198 10.77 1.15 -38.47
CA VAL A 198 10.95 -0.15 -39.09
C VAL A 198 11.16 -1.17 -37.98
N LYS A 199 10.28 -2.17 -37.90
CA LYS A 199 10.37 -3.29 -36.95
C LYS A 199 10.38 -4.61 -37.70
N ILE A 200 11.53 -5.29 -37.67
CA ILE A 200 11.74 -6.54 -38.43
C ILE A 200 11.91 -7.70 -37.43
N PRO A 201 10.87 -8.52 -37.17
CA PRO A 201 11.06 -9.76 -36.44
C PRO A 201 11.87 -10.74 -37.29
N TYR A 202 12.91 -11.33 -36.71
CA TYR A 202 13.75 -12.31 -37.40
C TYR A 202 13.88 -13.63 -36.65
N ALA A 203 13.73 -13.62 -35.32
CA ALA A 203 13.91 -14.81 -34.50
C ALA A 203 12.84 -15.87 -34.81
N GLY A 204 13.29 -17.02 -35.33
CA GLY A 204 12.41 -18.14 -35.66
C GLY A 204 11.66 -17.99 -37.00
N GLU A 205 11.79 -16.85 -37.68
CA GLU A 205 11.13 -16.56 -38.96
C GLU A 205 12.09 -16.51 -40.14
N MET A 206 13.39 -16.26 -39.89
CA MET A 206 14.41 -16.06 -40.91
C MET A 206 15.68 -16.85 -40.61
N ASP A 207 16.45 -17.17 -41.65
CA ASP A 207 17.81 -17.67 -41.47
C ASP A 207 18.80 -16.52 -41.17
N GLU A 208 20.00 -16.87 -40.70
CA GLU A 208 21.01 -15.88 -40.29
C GLU A 208 21.48 -14.99 -41.45
N GLU A 209 21.51 -15.50 -42.68
CA GLU A 209 21.98 -14.74 -43.85
C GLU A 209 20.93 -13.70 -44.27
N GLN A 210 19.66 -14.09 -44.26
CA GLN A 210 18.52 -13.20 -44.48
C GLN A 210 18.44 -12.10 -43.41
N ALA A 211 18.49 -12.48 -42.13
CA ALA A 211 18.43 -11.53 -41.02
C ALA A 211 19.59 -10.52 -41.10
N LYS A 212 20.81 -11.01 -41.35
CA LYS A 212 21.98 -10.14 -41.53
C LYS A 212 21.82 -9.19 -42.73
N GLY A 213 21.31 -9.69 -43.86
CA GLY A 213 21.04 -8.87 -45.04
C GLY A 213 20.07 -7.72 -44.75
N LEU A 214 18.98 -7.99 -44.04
CA LEU A 214 18.01 -6.95 -43.63
C LEU A 214 18.62 -5.96 -42.63
N LYS A 215 19.42 -6.43 -41.67
CA LYS A 215 20.16 -5.56 -40.73
C LYS A 215 21.14 -4.63 -41.45
N ASP A 216 21.87 -5.13 -42.45
CA ASP A 216 22.81 -4.36 -43.24
C ASP A 216 22.09 -3.27 -44.06
N ILE A 217 20.93 -3.59 -44.65
CA ILE A 217 20.08 -2.61 -45.35
C ILE A 217 19.57 -1.56 -44.36
N LEU A 218 19.05 -1.97 -43.21
CA LEU A 218 18.54 -1.06 -42.19
C LEU A 218 19.65 -0.13 -41.66
N THR A 219 20.87 -0.65 -41.52
CA THR A 219 22.06 0.14 -41.16
C THR A 219 22.46 1.12 -42.25
N ALA A 220 22.31 0.76 -43.52
CA ALA A 220 22.54 1.67 -44.63
C ALA A 220 21.48 2.78 -44.69
N VAL A 221 20.23 2.48 -44.33
CA VAL A 221 19.15 3.48 -44.18
C VAL A 221 19.46 4.43 -43.03
N TYR A 222 19.78 3.93 -41.84
CA TYR A 222 20.19 4.76 -40.70
C TYR A 222 21.33 5.74 -41.06
N LYS A 223 22.35 5.28 -41.80
CA LYS A 223 23.48 6.14 -42.23
C LYS A 223 23.09 7.25 -43.22
N LYS A 224 21.91 7.17 -43.84
CA LYS A 224 21.38 8.19 -44.74
C LYS A 224 20.46 9.20 -44.02
N LEU A 225 20.04 8.91 -42.78
CA LEU A 225 19.17 9.81 -42.03
C LEU A 225 19.94 11.08 -41.66
N ASP A 226 19.31 12.21 -41.93
CA ASP A 226 19.77 13.53 -41.53
C ASP A 226 18.56 14.49 -41.46
N LYS A 227 18.82 15.79 -41.29
CA LYS A 227 17.75 16.79 -41.15
C LYS A 227 16.87 16.95 -42.40
N ASP A 228 17.38 16.56 -43.56
CA ASP A 228 16.69 16.74 -44.85
C ASP A 228 16.14 15.41 -45.38
N THR A 229 16.40 14.29 -44.69
CA THR A 229 16.11 12.94 -45.17
C THR A 229 15.51 12.08 -44.05
N THR A 230 14.22 11.77 -44.18
CA THR A 230 13.45 11.02 -43.17
C THR A 230 13.56 9.50 -43.32
N LEU A 231 13.19 8.77 -42.27
CA LEU A 231 13.08 7.33 -42.28
C LEU A 231 12.00 6.86 -43.25
N ALA A 232 10.84 7.53 -43.29
CA ALA A 232 9.77 7.18 -44.21
C ALA A 232 10.24 7.25 -45.68
N GLU A 233 10.98 8.28 -46.06
CA GLU A 233 11.51 8.44 -47.41
C GLU A 233 12.59 7.40 -47.74
N THR A 234 13.55 7.20 -46.83
CA THR A 234 14.69 6.30 -47.08
C THR A 234 14.31 4.84 -47.02
N ALA A 235 13.57 4.41 -45.99
CA ALA A 235 13.07 3.05 -45.88
C ALA A 235 11.98 2.75 -46.91
N GLY A 236 11.15 3.74 -47.26
CA GLY A 236 10.12 3.62 -48.30
C GLY A 236 10.67 3.32 -49.69
N ALA A 237 11.92 3.74 -49.98
CA ALA A 237 12.62 3.44 -51.22
C ALA A 237 13.25 2.03 -51.25
N GLU A 238 13.41 1.38 -50.10
CA GLU A 238 14.10 0.09 -49.97
C GLU A 238 13.10 -1.07 -49.93
N LYS A 239 12.92 -1.72 -51.08
CA LYS A 239 11.92 -2.80 -51.28
C LYS A 239 11.96 -3.94 -50.25
N ALA A 240 13.14 -4.21 -49.68
CA ALA A 240 13.33 -5.31 -48.73
C ALA A 240 12.78 -4.99 -47.33
N ILE A 241 12.76 -3.72 -46.94
CA ILE A 241 12.34 -3.31 -45.59
C ILE A 241 11.04 -2.49 -45.57
N VAL A 242 10.57 -1.98 -46.71
CA VAL A 242 9.31 -1.23 -46.79
C VAL A 242 8.08 -1.99 -46.25
N PRO A 243 7.97 -3.34 -46.30
CA PRO A 243 6.84 -4.04 -45.68
C PRO A 243 6.83 -3.98 -44.15
N TYR A 244 7.92 -3.54 -43.53
CA TYR A 244 8.09 -3.42 -42.09
C TYR A 244 8.10 -1.95 -41.62
N LEU A 245 8.00 -1.00 -42.56
CA LEU A 245 7.89 0.42 -42.27
C LEU A 245 6.45 0.73 -41.87
N GLU A 246 6.31 1.29 -40.68
CA GLU A 246 5.03 1.63 -40.07
C GLU A 246 5.06 3.06 -39.52
N HIS A 247 3.88 3.62 -39.31
CA HIS A 247 3.66 4.97 -38.83
C HIS A 247 2.72 4.97 -37.61
N ALA A 248 3.04 5.77 -36.60
CA ALA A 248 2.19 5.92 -35.41
C ALA A 248 2.12 7.37 -34.95
N GLU A 249 0.90 7.90 -34.87
CA GLU A 249 0.59 9.15 -34.18
C GLU A 249 0.15 8.81 -32.75
N VAL A 250 1.10 8.85 -31.82
CA VAL A 250 0.87 8.47 -30.43
C VAL A 250 0.50 9.71 -29.62
N THR A 251 -0.79 9.90 -29.42
CA THR A 251 -1.30 10.97 -28.55
C THR A 251 -1.32 10.54 -27.09
N ALA A 252 -1.34 11.50 -26.16
CA ALA A 252 -1.48 11.23 -24.72
C ALA A 252 -2.70 10.33 -24.39
N ASP A 253 -3.81 10.52 -25.11
CA ASP A 253 -5.07 9.81 -24.88
C ASP A 253 -5.04 8.36 -25.44
N GLU A 254 -4.25 8.13 -26.49
CA GLU A 254 -4.12 6.84 -27.15
C GLU A 254 -2.87 6.06 -26.71
N LEU A 255 -2.02 6.65 -25.88
CA LEU A 255 -0.78 6.04 -25.42
C LEU A 255 -1.01 4.63 -24.86
N ASN A 256 -2.04 4.44 -24.04
CA ASN A 256 -2.39 3.12 -23.48
C ASN A 256 -2.72 2.06 -24.54
N MET A 257 -3.32 2.47 -25.66
CA MET A 257 -3.59 1.58 -26.79
C MET A 257 -2.26 1.21 -27.46
N TYR A 258 -1.42 2.20 -27.77
CA TYR A 258 -0.13 1.98 -28.42
C TYR A 258 0.85 1.19 -27.55
N SER A 259 0.88 1.38 -26.24
CA SER A 259 1.69 0.58 -25.31
C SER A 259 1.40 -0.92 -25.40
N ARG A 260 0.17 -1.31 -25.80
CA ARG A 260 -0.21 -2.72 -25.98
C ARG A 260 0.19 -3.29 -27.33
N SER A 261 0.25 -2.47 -28.38
CA SER A 261 0.54 -2.92 -29.74
C SER A 261 2.02 -2.77 -30.12
N ILE A 262 2.65 -1.68 -29.66
CA ILE A 262 4.01 -1.27 -30.05
C ILE A 262 4.83 -0.82 -28.82
N GLY A 263 4.61 -1.47 -27.67
CA GLY A 263 5.27 -1.09 -26.41
C GLY A 263 6.80 -1.08 -26.47
N ASP A 264 7.40 -1.99 -27.24
CA ASP A 264 8.85 -2.02 -27.49
C ASP A 264 9.34 -0.82 -28.31
N VAL A 265 8.61 -0.45 -29.38
CA VAL A 265 8.90 0.76 -30.15
C VAL A 265 8.81 1.99 -29.25
N LEU A 266 7.78 2.09 -28.42
CA LEU A 266 7.60 3.20 -27.48
C LEU A 266 8.70 3.28 -26.44
N GLU A 267 9.17 2.15 -25.92
CA GLU A 267 10.28 2.08 -24.96
C GLU A 267 11.55 2.71 -25.54
N TYR A 268 11.92 2.31 -26.77
CA TYR A 268 13.11 2.85 -27.43
C TYR A 268 12.93 4.31 -27.91
N ALA A 269 11.70 4.70 -28.27
CA ALA A 269 11.40 6.05 -28.74
C ALA A 269 11.14 7.06 -27.61
N TRP A 270 11.00 6.61 -26.36
CA TRP A 270 10.43 7.40 -25.25
C TRP A 270 11.06 8.79 -25.09
N ASN A 271 12.39 8.83 -25.19
CA ASN A 271 13.20 10.03 -24.96
C ASN A 271 13.61 10.76 -26.26
N LEU A 272 13.26 10.24 -27.43
CA LEU A 272 13.59 10.88 -28.71
C LEU A 272 12.92 12.25 -28.78
N GLN A 273 13.68 13.24 -29.21
CA GLN A 273 13.19 14.56 -29.59
C GLN A 273 12.75 14.57 -31.06
N ALA A 274 11.98 15.58 -31.46
CA ALA A 274 11.59 15.73 -32.86
C ALA A 274 12.82 15.82 -33.78
N GLY A 275 12.83 15.01 -34.84
CA GLY A 275 13.94 14.83 -35.78
C GLY A 275 15.07 13.90 -35.29
N GLU A 276 14.94 13.27 -34.13
CA GLU A 276 15.91 12.27 -33.66
C GLU A 276 15.47 10.86 -34.06
N SER A 277 16.46 10.00 -34.29
CA SER A 277 16.26 8.58 -34.50
C SER A 277 17.08 7.74 -33.54
N THR A 278 16.67 6.49 -33.33
CA THR A 278 17.54 5.49 -32.71
C THR A 278 18.70 5.15 -33.66
N ALA A 279 19.74 4.50 -33.12
CA ALA A 279 20.58 3.63 -33.94
C ALA A 279 19.78 2.38 -34.37
N VAL A 280 20.36 1.55 -35.24
CA VAL A 280 19.79 0.22 -35.50
C VAL A 280 19.95 -0.64 -34.25
N LEU A 281 18.82 -1.01 -33.64
CA LEU A 281 18.76 -1.88 -32.47
C LEU A 281 18.55 -3.33 -32.90
N ASP A 282 19.03 -4.25 -32.08
CA ASP A 282 18.94 -5.69 -32.28
C ASP A 282 18.67 -6.35 -30.94
N GLU A 283 17.39 -6.41 -30.59
CA GLU A 283 16.93 -6.82 -29.26
C GLU A 283 15.64 -7.64 -29.38
N ASN A 284 15.46 -8.60 -28.47
CA ASN A 284 14.26 -9.44 -28.41
C ASN A 284 13.90 -10.15 -29.73
N GLY A 285 14.90 -10.49 -30.55
CA GLY A 285 14.70 -11.17 -31.82
C GLY A 285 14.12 -10.30 -32.93
N CYS A 286 14.21 -8.97 -32.79
CA CYS A 286 13.77 -7.99 -33.76
C CYS A 286 14.87 -6.95 -34.03
N PHE A 287 14.92 -6.45 -35.27
CA PHE A 287 15.65 -5.22 -35.57
C PHE A 287 14.70 -4.02 -35.51
N TYR A 288 15.20 -2.91 -34.96
CA TYR A 288 14.47 -1.64 -34.89
C TYR A 288 15.27 -0.51 -35.47
N LEU A 289 14.60 0.39 -36.20
CA LEU A 289 15.06 1.74 -36.48
C LEU A 289 13.85 2.64 -36.35
N ILE A 290 13.90 3.61 -35.44
CA ILE A 290 12.74 4.43 -35.08
C ILE A 290 13.15 5.88 -35.20
N GLU A 291 12.32 6.70 -35.85
CA GLU A 291 12.46 8.14 -35.95
C GLU A 291 11.25 8.81 -35.30
N CYS A 292 11.51 9.80 -34.45
CA CYS A 292 10.49 10.69 -33.92
C CYS A 292 10.40 11.90 -34.86
N THR A 293 9.41 11.92 -35.74
CA THR A 293 9.27 12.97 -36.75
C THR A 293 8.67 14.25 -36.19
N ASP A 294 7.82 14.12 -35.17
CA ASP A 294 7.32 15.27 -34.41
C ASP A 294 7.10 14.89 -32.94
N ARG A 295 7.24 15.89 -32.07
CA ARG A 295 6.99 15.77 -30.63
C ARG A 295 6.40 17.06 -30.10
N LYS A 296 5.23 16.96 -29.51
CA LYS A 296 4.49 18.09 -28.99
C LYS A 296 4.24 17.92 -27.51
N ALA A 297 4.80 18.85 -26.73
CA ALA A 297 4.52 18.93 -25.32
C ALA A 297 3.04 19.23 -25.10
N ASN A 298 2.42 18.46 -24.20
CA ASN A 298 1.04 18.69 -23.81
C ASN A 298 0.98 19.61 -22.59
N GLU A 299 -0.10 20.38 -22.49
CA GLU A 299 -0.41 21.10 -21.25
C GLU A 299 -0.83 20.10 -20.17
N PRO A 300 -0.57 20.39 -18.89
CA PRO A 300 -1.12 19.62 -17.79
C PRO A 300 -2.64 19.50 -17.88
N THR A 301 -3.18 18.41 -17.35
CA THR A 301 -4.63 18.23 -17.21
C THR A 301 -5.20 19.40 -16.38
N PRO A 302 -6.18 20.16 -16.91
CA PRO A 302 -6.74 21.30 -16.19
C PRO A 302 -7.32 20.89 -14.84
N MET A 303 -7.06 21.68 -13.79
CA MET A 303 -7.58 21.44 -12.44
C MET A 303 -9.09 21.18 -12.43
N GLU A 304 -9.83 21.87 -13.29
CA GLU A 304 -11.29 21.75 -13.36
C GLU A 304 -11.79 20.38 -13.83
N GLU A 305 -10.99 19.65 -14.62
CA GLU A 305 -11.30 18.29 -15.07
C GLU A 305 -11.07 17.26 -13.96
N ILE A 306 -10.19 17.55 -13.01
CA ILE A 306 -9.77 16.63 -11.94
C ILE A 306 -10.19 17.10 -10.54
N LYS A 307 -10.96 18.19 -10.43
CA LYS A 307 -11.34 18.78 -9.15
C LYS A 307 -12.05 17.82 -8.22
N ASP A 308 -12.83 16.88 -8.75
CA ASP A 308 -13.57 15.90 -7.94
C ASP A 308 -12.62 14.84 -7.36
N ASN A 309 -11.56 14.48 -8.10
CA ASN A 309 -10.51 13.62 -7.59
C ASN A 309 -9.69 14.33 -6.52
N ILE A 310 -9.32 15.60 -6.74
CA ILE A 310 -8.61 16.42 -5.74
C ILE A 310 -9.46 16.55 -4.46
N ASN A 311 -10.76 16.84 -4.61
CA ASN A 311 -11.69 16.91 -3.48
C ASN A 311 -11.71 15.60 -2.69
N LYS A 312 -11.80 14.47 -3.39
CA LYS A 312 -11.79 13.16 -2.75
C LYS A 312 -10.51 12.93 -1.95
N THR A 313 -9.35 13.14 -2.57
CA THR A 313 -8.06 12.93 -1.91
C THR A 313 -7.88 13.83 -0.70
N LEU A 314 -8.18 15.14 -0.81
CA LEU A 314 -8.06 16.07 0.31
C LEU A 314 -9.00 15.71 1.47
N ARG A 315 -10.19 15.18 1.18
CA ARG A 315 -11.11 14.71 2.24
C ARG A 315 -10.58 13.48 2.96
N GLU A 316 -10.04 12.52 2.21
CA GLU A 316 -9.38 11.33 2.77
C GLU A 316 -8.19 11.73 3.65
N GLU A 317 -7.31 12.62 3.17
CA GLU A 317 -6.17 13.17 3.93
C GLU A 317 -6.61 13.93 5.20
N ASN A 318 -7.69 14.73 5.11
CA ASN A 318 -8.23 15.45 6.26
C ASN A 318 -8.81 14.48 7.30
N TYR A 319 -9.54 13.45 6.88
CA TYR A 319 -10.04 12.41 7.79
C TYR A 319 -8.87 11.70 8.48
N ASP A 320 -7.87 11.26 7.71
CA ASP A 320 -6.70 10.55 8.26
C ASP A 320 -5.97 11.41 9.29
N LYS A 321 -5.82 12.71 9.02
CA LYS A 321 -5.27 13.66 9.98
C LYS A 321 -6.11 13.79 11.25
N ILE A 322 -7.44 13.88 11.14
CA ILE A 322 -8.34 13.97 12.29
C ILE A 322 -8.20 12.71 13.17
N VAL A 323 -8.21 11.52 12.56
CA VAL A 323 -8.06 10.25 13.28
C VAL A 323 -6.68 10.13 13.91
N ALA A 324 -5.61 10.46 13.18
CA ALA A 324 -4.25 10.44 13.70
C ALA A 324 -4.07 11.39 14.89
N GLU A 325 -4.58 12.61 14.81
CA GLU A 325 -4.55 13.56 15.92
C GLU A 325 -5.34 13.08 17.14
N ARG A 326 -6.50 12.43 16.93
CA ARG A 326 -7.30 11.82 18.00
C ARG A 326 -6.55 10.67 18.66
N ALA A 327 -5.95 9.78 17.87
CA ALA A 327 -5.14 8.68 18.37
C ALA A 327 -3.92 9.19 19.15
N GLU A 328 -3.21 10.21 18.66
CA GLU A 328 -2.06 10.79 19.35
C GLU A 328 -2.43 11.40 20.71
N LYS A 329 -3.57 12.10 20.78
CA LYS A 329 -4.07 12.77 21.99
C LYS A 329 -4.76 11.82 22.99
N ALA A 330 -4.96 10.55 22.63
CA ALA A 330 -5.66 9.60 23.49
C ALA A 330 -4.88 9.33 24.79
N GLU A 331 -5.50 9.60 25.93
CA GLU A 331 -4.91 9.33 27.24
C GLU A 331 -4.86 7.83 27.52
N VAL A 332 -3.68 7.31 27.85
CA VAL A 332 -3.48 5.90 28.19
C VAL A 332 -3.32 5.77 29.70
N GLU A 333 -4.24 5.05 30.33
CA GLU A 333 -4.17 4.73 31.75
C GLU A 333 -3.86 3.24 31.96
N GLY A 334 -2.70 2.93 32.54
CA GLY A 334 -2.28 1.57 32.82
C GLY A 334 -0.86 1.50 33.40
N ASP A 335 -0.55 0.40 34.08
CA ASP A 335 0.82 0.12 34.52
C ASP A 335 1.57 -0.61 33.38
N MET A 336 2.35 0.14 32.60
CA MET A 336 3.03 -0.38 31.41
C MET A 336 3.95 -1.57 31.69
N GLU A 337 4.59 -1.63 32.87
CA GLU A 337 5.40 -2.79 33.23
C GLU A 337 4.53 -4.05 33.40
N ARG A 338 3.28 -3.91 33.88
CA ARG A 338 2.32 -5.03 33.89
C ARG A 338 1.82 -5.38 32.51
N ILE A 339 1.62 -4.41 31.62
CA ILE A 339 1.24 -4.66 30.23
C ILE A 339 2.33 -5.44 29.51
N TYR A 340 3.59 -5.04 29.66
CA TYR A 340 4.74 -5.77 29.12
C TYR A 340 4.85 -7.20 29.69
N PHE A 341 4.66 -7.35 31.00
CA PHE A 341 4.65 -8.67 31.64
C PHE A 341 3.48 -9.54 31.15
N PHE A 342 2.30 -8.94 30.96
CA PHE A 342 1.14 -9.62 30.41
C PHE A 342 1.38 -10.07 28.96
N MET A 343 1.92 -9.20 28.10
CA MET A 343 2.28 -9.53 26.73
C MET A 343 3.26 -10.70 26.68
N LYS A 344 4.35 -10.59 27.43
CA LYS A 344 5.38 -11.64 27.54
C LYS A 344 4.79 -13.02 27.87
N LYS A 345 3.80 -13.06 28.78
CA LYS A 345 3.15 -14.31 29.21
C LYS A 345 2.24 -14.93 28.14
N ASN A 346 1.67 -14.11 27.25
CA ASN A 346 0.65 -14.56 26.31
C ASN A 346 1.15 -14.66 24.86
N ILE A 347 2.36 -14.19 24.56
CA ILE A 347 2.90 -14.18 23.19
C ILE A 347 3.13 -15.56 22.55
N ASN A 348 3.20 -16.61 23.38
CA ASN A 348 3.42 -18.00 22.96
C ASN A 348 2.19 -18.90 23.21
N ASN A 349 1.06 -18.33 23.63
CA ASN A 349 -0.22 -19.05 23.77
C ASN A 349 -1.04 -18.87 22.50
#